data_AF-A0A5J4L5L5-F1
#
_entry.id   AF-A0A5J4L5L5-F1
#
_cell.length_a   1.000
_cell.length_b   1.000
_cell.length_c   1.000
_cell.angle_alpha   90.00
_cell.angle_beta   90.00
_cell.angle_gamma   90.00
#
_symmetry.space_group_name_H-M   'P 1'
#
loop_
_entity.id
_entity.type
_entity.pdbx_description
1 polymer ?
#
loop_
_entity_poly.entity_id
_entity_poly.type
_entity_poly.pdbx_seq_one_letter_code
_entity_poly.pdbx_strand_id
1 'polypeptide(L)' 'MKRTEVISIKTTEEVKEKLIQLAERGYRSLSREMERLIEEAYFREFGRESSPIRRSSPVRKVQSA' A
#
# COMPACT_ATOMS: atom_id res chain seq x y z
N MET A 1 1.78 4.36 22.07
CA MET A 1 2.53 4.71 20.84
C MET A 1 2.36 3.57 19.83
N LYS A 2 1.89 3.83 18.60
CA LYS A 2 1.84 2.80 17.55
C LYS A 2 3.27 2.52 17.08
N ARG A 3 3.70 1.25 17.00
CA ARG A 3 5.00 0.89 16.41
C ARG A 3 4.90 1.08 14.89
N THR A 4 5.80 1.89 14.33
CA THR A 4 5.96 2.00 12.88
C THR A 4 6.98 0.96 12.45
N GLU A 5 6.55 -0.05 11.71
CA GLU A 5 7.44 -1.06 11.13
C GLU A 5 7.94 -0.54 9.78
N VAL A 6 9.26 -0.55 9.58
CA VAL A 6 9.89 -0.14 8.32
C VAL A 6 10.30 -1.39 7.56
N ILE A 7 9.83 -1.52 6.32
CA ILE A 7 10.10 -2.67 5.46
C ILE A 7 11.04 -2.23 4.34
N SER A 8 12.11 -3.00 4.12
CA SER A 8 13.00 -2.83 2.97
C SER A 8 12.52 -3.70 1.81
N ILE A 9 12.39 -3.10 0.62
CA ILE A 9 11.90 -3.78 -0.59
C ILE A 9 13.02 -3.75 -1.63
N LYS A 10 13.32 -4.91 -2.23
CA LYS A 10 14.24 -5.00 -3.36
C LYS A 10 13.45 -4.82 -4.66
N THR A 11 13.97 -3.99 -5.55
CA THR A 11 13.39 -3.67 -6.85
C THR A 11 14.51 -3.41 -7.85
N THR A 12 14.20 -3.39 -9.14
CA THR A 12 15.13 -2.91 -10.17
C THR A 12 15.28 -1.39 -10.09
N GLU A 13 16.40 -0.87 -10.61
CA GLU A 13 16.66 0.58 -10.65
C GLU A 13 15.63 1.31 -11.53
N GLU A 14 15.22 0.74 -12.67
CA GLU A 14 14.19 1.34 -13.54
C GLU A 14 12.86 1.56 -12.80
N VAL A 15 12.41 0.56 -12.03
CA VAL A 15 11.17 0.66 -11.27
C VAL A 15 11.31 1.67 -10.13
N LYS A 16 12.47 1.70 -9.47
CA LYS A 16 12.77 2.67 -8.41
C LYS A 16 12.75 4.10 -8.92
N GLU A 17 13.38 4.38 -10.05
CA GLU A 17 13.38 5.72 -10.67
C GLU A 17 11.97 6.17 -11.03
N LYS A 18 11.17 5.30 -11.65
CA LYS A 18 9.76 5.58 -11.96
C LYS A 18 8.95 5.87 -10.69
N LEU A 19 9.14 5.11 -9.62
CA LEU A 19 8.46 5.33 -8.34
C LEU A 19 8.84 6.69 -7.72
N ILE A 20 10.11 7.09 -7.80
CA ILE A 20 10.57 8.39 -7.32
C ILE A 20 9.90 9.52 -8.10
N GLN A 21 9.91 9.46 -9.44
CA GLN A 21 9.28 10.47 -10.29
C GLN A 21 7.77 10.62 -10.01
N LEU A 22 7.06 9.51 -9.79
CA LEU A 22 5.65 9.53 -9.42
C LEU A 22 5.42 10.18 -8.06
N ALA A 23 6.27 9.87 -7.07
CA ALA A 23 6.17 10.44 -5.73
C ALA A 23 6.43 11.96 -5.75
N GLU A 24 7.44 12.41 -6.49
CA GLU A 24 7.75 13.84 -6.67
C GLU A 24 6.60 14.59 -7.35
N ARG A 25 6.08 14.05 -8.45
CA ARG A 25 4.92 14.63 -9.16
C ARG A 25 3.67 14.71 -8.29
N GLY A 26 3.50 13.75 -7.40
CA GLY A 26 2.39 13.69 -6.45
C GLY A 26 2.59 14.54 -5.19
N TYR A 27 3.74 15.20 -5.02
CA TYR A 27 4.16 15.87 -3.78
C TYR A 27 4.02 14.97 -2.54
N ARG A 28 4.43 13.70 -2.67
CA ARG A 28 4.29 12.65 -1.65
C ARG A 28 5.63 12.02 -1.31
N SER A 29 5.72 11.41 -0.13
CA SER A 29 6.83 10.52 0.18
C SER A 29 6.75 9.25 -0.66
N LEU A 30 7.92 8.64 -0.93
CA LEU A 30 8.01 7.38 -1.68
C LEU A 30 7.14 6.27 -1.05
N SER A 31 7.12 6.18 0.28
CA SER A 31 6.28 5.22 1.01
C SER A 31 4.79 5.40 0.76
N ARG A 32 4.33 6.66 0.74
CA ARG A 32 2.91 6.99 0.54
C ARG A 32 2.48 6.78 -0.90
N GLU A 33 3.36 7.04 -1.85
CA GLU A 33 3.09 6.75 -3.26
C GLU A 33 3.06 5.24 -3.53
N MET A 34 3.98 4.48 -2.93
CA MET A 34 3.98 3.02 -3.01
C MET A 34 2.70 2.42 -2.41
N GLU A 35 2.26 2.90 -1.24
CA GLU A 35 1.00 2.48 -0.61
C GLU A 35 -0.20 2.75 -1.53
N ARG A 36 -0.27 3.95 -2.13
CA ARG A 36 -1.31 4.32 -3.10
C ARG A 36 -1.36 3.37 -4.28
N LEU A 37 -0.19 3.06 -4.87
CA LEU A 37 -0.10 2.18 -6.04
C LEU A 37 -0.50 0.74 -5.70
N ILE A 38 -0.11 0.24 -4.53
CA ILE A 38 -0.53 -1.08 -4.05
C ILE A 38 -2.05 -1.12 -3.84
N GLU A 39 -2.63 -0.10 -3.20
CA GLU A 39 -4.09 -0.01 -3.04
C GLU A 39 -4.80 0.02 -4.39
N GLU A 40 -4.33 0.84 -5.32
CA GLU A 40 -4.92 0.99 -6.66
C GLU A 40 -4.86 -0.32 -7.45
N ALA A 41 -3.70 -0.98 -7.48
CA ALA A 41 -3.53 -2.28 -8.12
C ALA A 41 -4.46 -3.32 -7.51
N TYR A 42 -4.51 -3.38 -6.18
CA TYR A 42 -5.39 -4.29 -5.46
C TYR A 42 -6.88 -4.04 -5.77
N PHE A 43 -7.32 -2.78 -5.76
CA PHE A 43 -8.69 -2.42 -6.08
C PHE A 43 -9.07 -2.78 -7.52
N ARG A 44 -8.12 -2.65 -8.45
CA ARG A 44 -8.33 -3.03 -9.84
C ARG A 44 -8.49 -4.55 -10.01
N GLU A 45 -7.76 -5.34 -9.22
CA GLU A 45 -7.81 -6.81 -9.29
C GLU A 45 -9.00 -7.40 -8.53
N PHE A 46 -9.34 -6.86 -7.34
CA PHE A 46 -10.27 -7.50 -6.40
C PHE A 46 -11.50 -6.65 -6.03
N GLY A 47 -11.61 -5.43 -6.55
CA GLY A 47 -12.71 -4.50 -6.22
C GLY A 47 -12.57 -3.82 -4.85
N ARG A 48 -13.45 -2.83 -4.58
CA ARG A 48 -13.37 -1.93 -3.40
C ARG A 48 -13.52 -2.60 -2.03
N GLU A 49 -14.16 -3.77 -1.95
CA GLU A 49 -14.45 -4.41 -0.65
C GLU A 49 -13.24 -5.08 0.00
N SER A 50 -12.17 -5.35 -0.76
CA SER A 50 -11.16 -6.32 -0.32
C SER A 50 -9.84 -5.68 0.15
N SER A 51 -9.68 -4.33 0.11
CA SER A 51 -8.36 -3.69 0.32
C SER A 51 -7.66 -4.08 1.64
N PRO A 52 -6.44 -4.65 1.56
CA PRO A 52 -5.73 -5.17 2.72
C PRO A 52 -5.12 -4.08 3.61
N ILE A 53 -4.84 -2.89 3.08
CA ILE A 53 -4.19 -1.79 3.82
C ILE A 53 -5.14 -1.16 4.86
N ARG A 54 -6.46 -1.25 4.64
CA ARG A 54 -7.47 -0.88 5.65
C ARG A 54 -7.67 -1.93 6.75
N ARG A 55 -7.01 -3.10 6.69
CA ARG A 55 -7.15 -4.19 7.69
C ARG A 55 -6.21 -4.06 8.91
N SER A 56 -5.81 -2.85 9.27
CA SER A 56 -5.38 -2.55 10.65
C SER A 56 -6.56 -2.20 11.59
N SER A 57 -7.81 -2.28 11.10
CA SER A 57 -8.99 -2.37 11.96
C SER A 57 -9.36 -3.83 12.18
N PRO A 58 -9.68 -4.25 13.43
CA PRO A 58 -9.80 -5.65 13.81
C PRO A 58 -10.80 -6.33 12.89
N VAL A 59 -10.35 -7.40 12.24
CA VAL A 59 -11.21 -8.32 11.50
C VAL A 59 -12.36 -8.69 12.45
N ARG A 60 -13.57 -8.20 12.17
CA ARG A 60 -14.76 -8.64 12.87
C ARG A 60 -14.85 -10.13 12.57
N LYS A 61 -14.48 -10.98 13.55
CA LYS A 61 -14.60 -12.43 13.45
C LYS A 61 -16.06 -12.71 13.09
N VAL A 62 -16.29 -13.21 11.88
CA VAL A 62 -17.58 -13.80 11.53
C VAL A 62 -17.65 -15.09 12.35
N GLN A 63 -18.34 -15.05 13.48
CA GLN A 63 -18.81 -16.24 14.15
C GLN A 63 -19.93 -16.79 13.26
N SER A 64 -19.60 -17.73 12.39
CA SER A 64 -20.61 -18.62 11.83
C SER A 64 -20.92 -19.66 12.91
N ALA A 65 -22.18 -19.66 13.33
CA ALA A 65 -22.77 -20.65 14.22
C ALA A 65 -22.88 -22.02 13.53
#